data_AF-A0A918TTW4-F1
#
_entry.id   AF-A0A918TTW4-F1
#
_cell.length_a   1.000
_cell.length_b   1.000
_cell.length_c   1.000
_cell.angle_alpha   90.00
_cell.angle_beta   90.00
_cell.angle_gamma   90.00
#
_symmetry.space_group_name_H-M   'P 1'
#
loop_
_entity.id
_entity.type
_entity.pdbx_description
1 polymer ?
#
loop_
_entity_poly.entity_id
_entity_poly.type
_entity_poly.pdbx_seq_one_letter_code
_entity_poly.pdbx_strand_id
1 'polypeptide(L)'
;MRKVALRPHALLPRQYDHQKVLATAVDAWSRALWLICPDAELVPSSHGRPRPRPPIRPYDALLVISDGGTVQEQTLHDVTLRVTHLDALPNGRFILQGYGAAGEQNAQIYGRDGRRRRSFAMGRAMEFMMGDRRHHVWSAYFDEGVYVDPISAAGLVRWDSGGNHQWRYSAPEGVEYIDTVYAFNVDDGVAWASYYPTFPLLEARTNGHVRLRKTPVVAPAGMAVHGEEIVMLGGNRQRDLLLRCRMTDHEALLIEEARLTFPNGAPLKQYARPVGRGRHLYLRGSSPRQWYVMGI
;
A
#
# COMPACT_ATOMS: atom_id res chain seq x y z
N MET A 1 28.24 -3.94 -9.40
CA MET A 1 26.77 -4.13 -9.42
C MET A 1 26.12 -2.95 -10.13
N ARG A 2 25.18 -3.21 -11.05
CA ARG A 2 24.48 -2.18 -11.84
C ARG A 2 23.67 -1.26 -10.92
N LYS A 3 23.52 0.02 -11.27
CA LYS A 3 22.63 0.97 -10.58
C LYS A 3 21.40 1.26 -11.44
N VAL A 4 20.23 1.33 -10.82
CA VAL A 4 18.96 1.72 -11.44
C VAL A 4 18.44 2.93 -10.68
N ALA A 5 18.31 4.06 -11.37
CA ALA A 5 17.80 5.27 -10.76
C ALA A 5 16.27 5.28 -10.78
N LEU A 6 15.68 5.67 -9.65
CA LEU A 6 14.28 6.07 -9.59
C LEU A 6 14.01 7.26 -10.51
N ARG A 7 12.78 7.34 -11.02
CA ARG A 7 12.28 8.51 -11.75
C ARG A 7 11.32 9.29 -10.86
N PRO A 8 11.33 10.63 -10.89
CA PRO A 8 10.27 11.42 -10.28
C PRO A 8 8.91 10.99 -10.84
N HIS A 9 7.92 10.81 -9.95
CA HIS A 9 6.56 10.44 -10.35
C HIS A 9 5.58 11.58 -10.10
N ALA A 10 5.50 12.08 -8.87
CA ALA A 10 4.60 13.16 -8.51
C ALA A 10 5.14 13.96 -7.31
N LEU A 11 4.92 15.26 -7.32
CA LEU A 11 5.25 16.17 -6.23
C LEU A 11 3.98 16.91 -5.80
N LEU A 12 3.68 16.91 -4.50
CA LEU A 12 2.59 17.69 -3.95
C LEU A 12 2.84 19.20 -4.26
N PRO A 13 1.85 19.92 -4.83
CA PRO A 13 2.04 21.32 -5.23
C PRO A 13 2.49 22.23 -4.09
N ARG A 14 3.28 23.26 -4.43
CA ARG A 14 3.91 24.18 -3.47
C ARG A 14 2.92 24.94 -2.59
N GLN A 15 1.70 25.19 -3.07
CA GLN A 15 0.65 25.81 -2.26
C GLN A 15 0.31 25.01 -0.97
N TYR A 16 0.68 23.73 -0.94
CA TYR A 16 0.51 22.85 0.21
C TYR A 16 1.78 22.68 1.05
N ASP A 17 2.86 23.44 0.82
CA ASP A 17 4.16 23.26 1.50
C ASP A 17 4.05 23.32 3.04
N HIS A 18 3.17 24.17 3.56
CA HIS A 18 2.95 24.31 5.00
C HIS A 18 2.01 23.25 5.59
N GLN A 19 1.24 22.59 4.74
CA GLN A 19 0.18 21.68 5.13
C GLN A 19 0.70 20.32 5.57
N LYS A 20 -0.02 19.69 6.51
CA LYS A 20 0.35 18.36 7.01
C LYS A 20 -0.40 17.27 6.26
N VAL A 21 0.38 16.34 5.67
CA VAL A 21 -0.16 15.16 4.98
C VAL A 21 -0.48 14.07 6.00
N LEU A 22 -1.76 13.76 6.19
CA LEU A 22 -2.24 12.68 7.05
C LEU A 22 -1.87 11.30 6.51
N ALA A 23 -2.13 11.09 5.21
CA ALA A 23 -1.83 9.86 4.51
C ALA A 23 -1.57 10.14 3.02
N THR A 24 -0.79 9.28 2.37
CA THR A 24 -0.49 9.39 0.94
C THR A 24 -0.30 8.02 0.32
N ALA A 25 -0.72 7.87 -0.94
CA ALA A 25 -0.61 6.63 -1.71
C ALA A 25 -0.47 6.94 -3.21
N VAL A 26 -0.18 5.90 -4.00
CA VAL A 26 -0.38 5.90 -5.45
C VAL A 26 -1.44 4.86 -5.78
N ASP A 27 -2.50 5.29 -6.47
CA ASP A 27 -3.67 4.45 -6.75
C ASP A 27 -3.48 3.54 -7.98
N ALA A 28 -4.51 2.75 -8.29
CA ALA A 28 -4.50 1.81 -9.42
C ALA A 28 -4.47 2.48 -10.80
N TRP A 29 -4.67 3.80 -10.88
CA TRP A 29 -4.55 4.62 -12.10
C TRP A 29 -3.22 5.38 -12.15
N SER A 30 -2.26 5.04 -11.27
CA SER A 30 -0.97 5.74 -11.17
C SER A 30 -1.11 7.22 -10.78
N ARG A 31 -2.18 7.59 -10.07
CA ARG A 31 -2.35 8.94 -9.53
C ARG A 31 -1.80 9.01 -8.12
N ALA A 32 -1.09 10.07 -7.79
CA ALA A 32 -0.63 10.32 -6.44
C ALA A 32 -1.75 10.98 -5.62
N LEU A 33 -2.01 10.45 -4.43
CA LEU A 33 -3.03 10.94 -3.51
C LEU A 33 -2.36 11.50 -2.26
N TRP A 34 -2.79 12.67 -1.80
CA TRP A 34 -2.43 13.22 -0.50
C TRP A 34 -3.68 13.65 0.24
N LEU A 35 -3.91 13.04 1.40
CA LEU A 35 -4.95 13.48 2.31
C LEU A 35 -4.36 14.48 3.30
N ILE A 36 -4.95 15.66 3.36
CA ILE A 36 -4.49 16.80 4.15
C ILE A 36 -5.61 17.20 5.10
N CYS A 37 -5.27 17.52 6.34
CA CYS A 37 -6.15 18.26 7.22
C CYS A 37 -5.45 19.59 7.53
N PRO A 38 -6.02 20.75 7.12
CA PRO A 38 -5.34 22.03 7.26
C PRO A 38 -4.92 22.37 8.68
N ASP A 39 -5.76 22.01 9.64
CA ASP A 39 -5.56 22.30 11.06
C ASP A 39 -4.80 21.19 11.79
N ALA A 40 -4.23 20.20 11.07
CA ALA A 40 -3.53 19.10 11.71
C ALA A 40 -2.19 19.53 12.32
N GLU A 41 -1.97 19.13 13.55
CA GLU A 41 -0.76 19.42 14.31
C GLU A 41 0.17 18.20 14.38
N LEU A 42 1.48 18.43 14.50
CA LEU A 42 2.43 17.35 14.73
C LEU A 42 2.42 16.95 16.20
N VAL A 43 1.86 15.78 16.49
CA VAL A 43 1.85 15.24 17.84
C VAL A 43 3.03 14.28 18.01
N PRO A 44 3.83 14.43 19.09
CA PRO A 44 4.88 13.49 19.43
C PRO A 44 4.34 12.06 19.54
N SER A 45 5.19 11.10 19.17
CA SER A 45 4.91 9.67 19.35
C SER A 45 5.91 9.11 20.33
N SER A 46 5.48 8.22 21.24
CA SER A 46 6.38 7.50 22.14
C SER A 46 7.42 6.67 21.37
N HIS A 47 7.07 6.27 20.14
CA HIS A 47 7.95 5.57 19.21
C HIS A 47 7.88 6.20 17.82
N GLY A 48 9.03 6.49 17.23
CA GLY A 48 9.14 6.99 15.85
C GLY A 48 8.94 8.50 15.70
N ARG A 49 8.68 8.95 14.47
CA ARG A 49 8.55 10.38 14.14
C ARG A 49 7.19 10.93 14.57
N PRO A 50 7.10 12.23 14.89
CA PRO A 50 5.81 12.90 15.09
C PRO A 50 4.88 12.64 13.91
N ARG A 51 3.60 12.43 14.19
CA ARG A 51 2.58 12.19 13.17
C ARG A 51 1.59 13.34 13.17
N PRO A 52 1.16 13.81 11.99
CA PRO A 52 0.13 14.82 11.93
C PRO A 52 -1.20 14.25 12.43
N ARG A 53 -1.90 15.01 13.25
CA ARG A 53 -3.19 14.64 13.81
C ARG A 53 -4.16 15.81 13.72
N PRO A 54 -5.40 15.55 13.28
CA PRO A 54 -6.46 16.53 13.41
C PRO A 54 -6.71 16.83 14.89
N PRO A 55 -6.99 18.09 15.27
CA PRO A 55 -7.17 18.49 16.66
C PRO A 55 -8.49 17.97 17.25
N ILE A 56 -9.52 17.85 16.40
CA ILE A 56 -10.85 17.37 16.76
C ILE A 56 -11.35 16.32 15.75
N ARG A 57 -12.31 15.50 16.18
CA ARG A 57 -13.05 14.56 15.31
C ARG A 57 -14.56 14.75 15.55
N PRO A 58 -15.41 14.67 14.51
CA PRO A 58 -15.05 14.55 13.09
C PRO A 58 -14.33 15.81 12.56
N TYR A 59 -13.69 15.69 11.40
CA TYR A 59 -13.02 16.79 10.72
C TYR A 59 -13.16 16.67 9.21
N ASP A 60 -13.04 17.79 8.50
CA ASP A 60 -12.96 17.80 7.05
C ASP A 60 -11.50 17.65 6.59
N ALA A 61 -11.30 16.86 5.55
CA ALA A 61 -9.98 16.62 4.97
C ALA A 61 -9.96 16.99 3.49
N LEU A 62 -8.90 17.64 3.04
CA LEU A 62 -8.65 17.93 1.62
C LEU A 62 -7.88 16.77 0.99
N LEU A 63 -8.45 16.13 -0.01
CA LEU A 63 -7.78 15.16 -0.86
C LEU A 63 -7.23 15.88 -2.10
N VAL A 64 -5.91 15.89 -2.25
CA VAL A 64 -5.21 16.38 -3.44
C VAL A 64 -4.80 15.18 -4.28
N ILE A 65 -5.20 15.19 -5.56
CA ILE A 65 -4.96 14.11 -6.52
C ILE A 65 -4.09 14.70 -7.63
N SER A 66 -2.93 14.10 -7.89
CA SER A 66 -2.11 14.43 -9.05
C SER A 66 -2.11 13.30 -10.07
N ASP A 67 -2.49 13.64 -11.29
CA ASP A 67 -2.53 12.76 -12.46
C ASP A 67 -1.76 13.41 -13.60
N GLY A 68 -0.55 12.89 -13.89
CA GLY A 68 0.28 13.38 -14.99
C GLY A 68 0.57 14.89 -14.95
N GLY A 69 0.57 15.51 -13.76
CA GLY A 69 0.75 16.95 -13.58
C GLY A 69 -0.56 17.76 -13.46
N THR A 70 -1.70 17.18 -13.83
CA THR A 70 -3.02 17.76 -13.52
C THR A 70 -3.30 17.56 -12.04
N VAL A 71 -3.79 18.61 -11.37
CA VAL A 71 -4.14 18.56 -9.94
C VAL A 71 -5.64 18.71 -9.80
N GLN A 72 -6.24 17.81 -9.02
CA GLN A 72 -7.64 17.86 -8.63
C GLN A 72 -7.74 17.86 -7.11
N GLU A 73 -8.78 18.52 -6.61
CA GLU A 73 -9.05 18.67 -5.18
C GLU A 73 -10.44 18.18 -4.86
N GLN A 74 -10.57 17.52 -3.73
CA GLN A 74 -11.86 17.08 -3.21
C GLN A 74 -11.85 17.15 -1.68
N THR A 75 -12.84 17.82 -1.12
CA THR A 75 -13.06 17.77 0.34
C THR A 75 -13.76 16.47 0.70
N LEU A 76 -13.26 15.77 1.70
CA LEU A 76 -13.91 14.65 2.37
C LEU A 76 -14.46 15.16 3.70
N HIS A 77 -15.78 15.09 3.86
CA HIS A 77 -16.48 15.64 5.02
C HIS A 77 -16.66 14.62 6.13
N ASP A 78 -16.68 15.08 7.38
CA ASP A 78 -17.00 14.26 8.55
C ASP A 78 -16.10 13.02 8.76
N VAL A 79 -14.80 13.16 8.50
CA VAL A 79 -13.83 12.09 8.72
C VAL A 79 -13.68 11.84 10.22
N THR A 80 -13.96 10.60 10.66
CA THR A 80 -13.83 10.20 12.08
C THR A 80 -12.57 9.38 12.36
N LEU A 81 -11.82 9.01 11.32
CA LEU A 81 -10.61 8.19 11.44
C LEU A 81 -9.36 9.06 11.60
N ARG A 82 -8.43 8.61 12.45
CA ARG A 82 -7.02 8.92 12.28
C ARG A 82 -6.48 8.07 11.14
N VAL A 83 -6.55 8.60 9.93
CA VAL A 83 -6.25 7.88 8.69
C VAL A 83 -4.79 7.44 8.64
N THR A 84 -4.57 6.18 8.28
CA THR A 84 -3.24 5.60 8.03
C THR A 84 -3.09 5.12 6.59
N HIS A 85 -4.17 4.70 5.96
CA HIS A 85 -4.20 4.27 4.57
C HIS A 85 -5.33 4.97 3.83
N LEU A 86 -5.09 5.26 2.55
CA LEU A 86 -6.11 5.68 1.62
C LEU A 86 -5.88 5.01 0.27
N ASP A 87 -6.95 4.86 -0.50
CA ASP A 87 -6.85 4.55 -1.91
C ASP A 87 -8.07 5.03 -2.68
N ALA A 88 -7.92 5.15 -4.00
CA ALA A 88 -9.03 5.41 -4.90
C ALA A 88 -9.79 4.12 -5.24
N LEU A 89 -11.08 4.27 -5.45
CA LEU A 89 -12.00 3.24 -5.92
C LEU A 89 -12.65 3.71 -7.23
N PRO A 90 -13.19 2.79 -8.05
CA PRO A 90 -13.86 3.18 -9.27
C PRO A 90 -15.04 4.15 -9.02
N ASN A 91 -15.35 4.93 -10.05
CA ASN A 91 -16.40 5.97 -10.05
C ASN A 91 -16.13 7.17 -9.13
N GLY A 92 -14.85 7.54 -8.98
CA GLY A 92 -14.44 8.71 -8.19
C GLY A 92 -14.70 8.56 -6.69
N ARG A 93 -14.70 7.31 -6.20
CA ARG A 93 -14.86 7.00 -4.78
C ARG A 93 -13.50 6.81 -4.13
N PHE A 94 -13.46 6.86 -2.81
CA PHE A 94 -12.23 6.65 -2.05
C PHE A 94 -12.51 5.78 -0.84
N ILE A 95 -11.49 5.04 -0.41
CA ILE A 95 -11.51 4.31 0.86
C ILE A 95 -10.43 4.88 1.77
N LEU A 96 -10.79 5.12 3.02
CA LEU A 96 -9.88 5.48 4.10
C LEU A 96 -9.88 4.35 5.12
N GLN A 97 -8.71 4.02 5.65
CA GLN A 97 -8.55 3.13 6.79
C GLN A 97 -7.67 3.80 7.84
N GLY A 98 -7.99 3.59 9.11
CA GLY A 98 -7.30 4.25 10.20
C GLY A 98 -7.80 3.83 11.57
N TYR A 99 -7.52 4.65 12.57
CA TYR A 99 -7.96 4.39 13.95
C TYR A 99 -9.12 5.31 14.32
N GLY A 100 -10.27 4.72 14.67
CA GLY A 100 -11.43 5.43 15.23
C GLY A 100 -11.38 5.55 16.76
N ALA A 101 -12.47 6.01 17.36
CA ALA A 101 -12.69 5.84 18.79
C ALA A 101 -12.92 4.35 19.15
N ALA A 102 -12.88 4.00 20.43
CA ALA A 102 -13.15 2.63 20.86
C ALA A 102 -14.56 2.18 20.41
N GLY A 103 -14.66 1.00 19.82
CA GLY A 103 -15.91 0.47 19.26
C GLY A 103 -16.27 1.01 17.86
N GLU A 104 -15.51 1.98 17.32
CA GLU A 104 -15.75 2.47 15.95
C GLU A 104 -15.15 1.56 14.88
N GLN A 105 -15.86 1.51 13.76
CA GLN A 105 -15.41 0.91 12.52
C GLN A 105 -14.17 1.63 11.98
N ASN A 106 -13.22 0.88 11.44
CA ASN A 106 -11.89 1.39 11.13
C ASN A 106 -11.61 1.61 9.63
N ALA A 107 -12.62 1.40 8.78
CA ALA A 107 -12.61 1.78 7.37
C ALA A 107 -13.85 2.60 7.00
N GLN A 108 -13.68 3.53 6.06
CA GLN A 108 -14.71 4.42 5.55
C GLN A 108 -14.64 4.56 4.04
N ILE A 109 -15.77 4.47 3.35
CA ILE A 109 -15.88 4.72 1.91
C ILE A 109 -16.53 6.07 1.68
N TYR A 110 -15.93 6.88 0.81
CA TYR A 110 -16.39 8.20 0.41
C TYR A 110 -16.86 8.22 -1.04
N GLY A 111 -17.92 8.99 -1.30
CA GLY A 111 -18.40 9.29 -2.63
C GLY A 111 -17.57 10.36 -3.34
N ARG A 112 -17.82 10.53 -4.65
CA ARG A 112 -17.27 11.64 -5.46
C ARG A 112 -17.71 13.04 -4.98
N ASP A 113 -18.75 13.11 -4.17
CA ASP A 113 -19.27 14.33 -3.55
C ASP A 113 -18.65 14.61 -2.18
N GLY A 114 -17.60 13.86 -1.79
CA GLY A 114 -16.93 14.08 -0.52
C GLY A 114 -17.66 13.53 0.71
N ARG A 115 -18.84 12.92 0.55
CA ARG A 115 -19.62 12.41 1.67
C ARG A 115 -19.35 10.93 1.93
N ARG A 116 -19.30 10.57 3.22
CA ARG A 116 -19.17 9.18 3.65
C ARG A 116 -20.40 8.37 3.25
N ARG A 117 -20.17 7.21 2.62
CA ARG A 117 -21.19 6.25 2.17
C ARG A 117 -21.30 5.02 3.04
N ARG A 118 -20.18 4.60 3.64
CA ARG A 118 -20.14 3.42 4.52
C ARG A 118 -19.02 3.56 5.54
N SER A 119 -19.23 2.98 6.72
CA SER A 119 -18.19 2.62 7.68
C SER A 119 -18.27 1.12 7.96
N PHE A 120 -17.14 0.42 8.06
CA PHE A 120 -17.09 -1.02 8.30
C PHE A 120 -15.74 -1.48 8.88
N ALA A 121 -15.68 -2.73 9.34
CA ALA A 121 -14.51 -3.31 9.98
C ALA A 121 -13.65 -3.92 8.89
N MET A 122 -12.37 -3.56 8.88
CA MET A 122 -11.39 -4.06 7.93
C MET A 122 -10.19 -4.67 8.64
N GLY A 123 -10.38 -5.20 9.85
CA GLY A 123 -9.35 -5.86 10.65
C GLY A 123 -8.32 -4.91 11.26
N ARG A 124 -7.43 -5.41 12.12
CA ARG A 124 -6.40 -4.66 12.85
C ARG A 124 -5.01 -4.98 12.31
N ALA A 125 -4.00 -4.18 12.66
CA ALA A 125 -2.63 -4.38 12.22
C ALA A 125 -2.48 -4.46 10.68
N MET A 126 -3.02 -3.44 10.00
CA MET A 126 -2.98 -3.34 8.54
C MET A 126 -1.57 -2.94 8.06
N GLU A 127 -0.99 -3.72 7.15
CA GLU A 127 0.25 -3.36 6.45
C GLU A 127 0.01 -2.73 5.09
N PHE A 128 -1.00 -3.21 4.36
CA PHE A 128 -1.35 -2.70 3.03
C PHE A 128 -2.86 -2.68 2.84
N MET A 129 -3.35 -1.64 2.19
CA MET A 129 -4.72 -1.55 1.69
C MET A 129 -4.67 -0.99 0.27
N MET A 130 -5.17 -1.75 -0.70
CA MET A 130 -5.07 -1.41 -2.12
C MET A 130 -6.36 -1.75 -2.87
N GLY A 131 -7.01 -0.75 -3.44
CA GLY A 131 -8.09 -0.89 -4.41
C GLY A 131 -7.56 -1.17 -5.81
N ASP A 132 -8.36 -1.83 -6.65
CA ASP A 132 -8.09 -2.00 -8.08
C ASP A 132 -9.18 -1.35 -8.95
N ARG A 133 -8.97 -1.35 -10.28
CA ARG A 133 -9.91 -0.72 -11.22
C ARG A 133 -11.16 -1.58 -11.45
N ARG A 134 -11.18 -2.81 -10.95
CA ARG A 134 -12.24 -3.82 -11.11
C ARG A 134 -13.12 -3.97 -9.87
N HIS A 135 -13.24 -2.89 -9.08
CA HIS A 135 -14.10 -2.85 -7.90
C HIS A 135 -13.70 -3.83 -6.79
N HIS A 136 -12.43 -4.22 -6.71
CA HIS A 136 -11.91 -4.97 -5.57
C HIS A 136 -11.06 -4.08 -4.67
N VAL A 137 -11.01 -4.46 -3.40
CA VAL A 137 -10.07 -3.92 -2.43
C VAL A 137 -9.38 -5.08 -1.76
N TRP A 138 -8.07 -4.98 -1.56
CA TRP A 138 -7.27 -5.98 -0.88
C TRP A 138 -6.68 -5.38 0.38
N SER A 139 -6.74 -6.12 1.48
CA SER A 139 -6.06 -5.80 2.74
C SER A 139 -5.09 -6.90 3.12
N ALA A 140 -3.90 -6.49 3.55
CA ALA A 140 -2.85 -7.37 4.03
C ALA A 140 -2.39 -6.93 5.43
N TYR A 141 -2.10 -7.90 6.30
CA TYR A 141 -1.92 -7.69 7.73
C TYR A 141 -0.54 -8.14 8.24
N PHE A 142 -0.21 -7.72 9.46
CA PHE A 142 0.94 -8.21 10.23
C PHE A 142 0.51 -8.96 11.50
N ASP A 143 1.49 -9.62 12.14
CA ASP A 143 1.34 -10.59 13.24
C ASP A 143 0.36 -10.14 14.34
N GLU A 144 0.49 -8.90 14.83
CA GLU A 144 -0.37 -8.37 15.90
C GLU A 144 -1.87 -8.46 15.59
N GLY A 145 -2.25 -8.37 14.31
CA GLY A 145 -3.63 -8.53 13.86
C GLY A 145 -3.95 -9.98 13.58
N VAL A 146 -3.06 -10.69 12.89
CA VAL A 146 -3.23 -12.10 12.54
C VAL A 146 -3.52 -12.96 13.77
N TYR A 147 -2.87 -12.67 14.90
CA TYR A 147 -3.01 -13.47 16.11
C TYR A 147 -4.28 -13.19 16.93
N VAL A 148 -4.95 -12.05 16.73
CA VAL A 148 -6.00 -11.59 17.67
C VAL A 148 -7.30 -11.13 17.02
N ASP A 149 -7.29 -10.81 15.73
CA ASP A 149 -8.43 -10.23 15.03
C ASP A 149 -8.98 -11.20 13.97
N PRO A 150 -10.27 -11.60 14.03
CA PRO A 150 -10.84 -12.60 13.14
C PRO A 150 -10.82 -12.25 11.64
N ILE A 151 -10.84 -10.96 11.29
CA ILE A 151 -10.71 -10.52 9.90
C ILE A 151 -9.25 -10.64 9.47
N SER A 152 -8.34 -10.22 10.34
CA SER A 152 -6.90 -10.14 10.07
C SER A 152 -6.22 -11.51 10.13
N ALA A 153 -6.82 -12.49 10.79
CA ALA A 153 -6.30 -13.86 10.96
C ALA A 153 -5.98 -14.59 9.64
N ALA A 154 -6.59 -14.18 8.54
CA ALA A 154 -6.25 -14.72 7.22
C ALA A 154 -4.95 -14.14 6.63
N GLY A 155 -4.44 -13.02 7.18
CA GLY A 155 -3.28 -12.28 6.71
C GLY A 155 -3.47 -11.54 5.37
N LEU A 156 -4.34 -12.03 4.49
CA LEU A 156 -4.75 -11.39 3.24
C LEU A 156 -6.25 -11.58 3.01
N VAL A 157 -6.96 -10.48 2.77
CA VAL A 157 -8.42 -10.47 2.58
C VAL A 157 -8.79 -9.62 1.36
N ARG A 158 -9.79 -10.07 0.61
CA ARG A 158 -10.38 -9.33 -0.51
C ARG A 158 -11.81 -8.91 -0.17
N TRP A 159 -12.11 -7.69 -0.55
CA TRP A 159 -13.40 -7.03 -0.42
C TRP A 159 -13.87 -6.58 -1.80
N ASP A 160 -15.15 -6.28 -1.92
CA ASP A 160 -15.62 -5.41 -2.99
C ASP A 160 -15.42 -3.93 -2.64
N SER A 161 -15.54 -3.07 -3.64
CA SER A 161 -15.48 -1.60 -3.48
C SER A 161 -16.69 -1.01 -2.74
N GLY A 162 -17.63 -1.84 -2.30
CA GLY A 162 -18.70 -1.48 -1.38
C GLY A 162 -18.29 -1.70 0.07
N GLY A 163 -17.21 -2.44 0.36
CA GLY A 163 -16.77 -2.82 1.70
C GLY A 163 -17.33 -4.16 2.19
N ASN A 164 -17.87 -5.01 1.31
CA ASN A 164 -18.27 -6.36 1.68
C ASN A 164 -17.09 -7.32 1.54
N HIS A 165 -16.92 -8.20 2.52
CA HIS A 165 -15.95 -9.28 2.47
C HIS A 165 -16.31 -10.27 1.35
N GLN A 166 -15.34 -10.59 0.47
CA GLN A 166 -15.55 -11.48 -0.69
C GLN A 166 -14.69 -12.75 -0.62
N TRP A 167 -13.49 -12.67 -0.04
CA TRP A 167 -12.58 -13.80 0.04
C TRP A 167 -11.54 -13.57 1.13
N ARG A 168 -11.05 -14.64 1.76
CA ARG A 168 -9.92 -14.62 2.69
C ARG A 168 -8.93 -15.68 2.29
N TYR A 169 -7.64 -15.42 2.48
CA TYR A 169 -6.63 -16.44 2.27
C TYR A 169 -6.80 -17.60 3.27
N SER A 170 -6.57 -18.80 2.77
CA SER A 170 -6.48 -20.02 3.56
C SER A 170 -5.26 -20.76 3.05
N ALA A 171 -4.33 -21.05 3.95
CA ALA A 171 -3.11 -21.74 3.59
C ALA A 171 -3.44 -23.18 3.14
N PRO A 172 -2.91 -23.64 1.99
CA PRO A 172 -3.01 -25.04 1.61
C PRO A 172 -2.37 -25.96 2.67
N GLU A 173 -2.75 -27.23 2.66
CA GLU A 173 -2.12 -28.23 3.54
C GLU A 173 -0.60 -28.26 3.34
N GLY A 174 0.15 -28.29 4.44
CA GLY A 174 1.61 -28.27 4.43
C GLY A 174 2.24 -26.91 4.09
N VAL A 175 1.43 -25.85 3.94
CA VAL A 175 1.91 -24.48 3.75
C VAL A 175 1.65 -23.67 5.02
N GLU A 176 2.67 -22.92 5.44
CA GLU A 176 2.55 -21.99 6.57
C GLU A 176 1.53 -20.88 6.31
N TYR A 177 0.78 -20.53 7.34
CA TYR A 177 -0.14 -19.39 7.30
C TYR A 177 0.61 -18.06 7.13
N ILE A 178 -0.12 -17.02 6.76
CA ILE A 178 0.42 -15.67 6.70
C ILE A 178 0.49 -15.13 8.11
N ASP A 179 1.70 -14.93 8.60
CA ASP A 179 1.96 -14.19 9.83
C ASP A 179 2.04 -12.69 9.54
N THR A 180 2.93 -12.31 8.61
CA THR A 180 3.14 -10.90 8.24
C THR A 180 3.40 -10.76 6.76
N VAL A 181 2.68 -9.85 6.09
CA VAL A 181 2.94 -9.50 4.69
C VAL A 181 4.03 -8.43 4.61
N TYR A 182 5.14 -8.76 3.95
CA TYR A 182 6.33 -7.92 3.84
C TYR A 182 6.35 -7.04 2.59
N ALA A 183 5.88 -7.59 1.47
CA ALA A 183 5.74 -6.88 0.20
C ALA A 183 4.41 -7.23 -0.44
N PHE A 184 3.80 -6.23 -1.09
CA PHE A 184 2.48 -6.37 -1.69
C PHE A 184 2.39 -5.61 -3.02
N ASN A 185 1.66 -6.20 -3.96
CA ASN A 185 1.35 -5.60 -5.25
C ASN A 185 -0.08 -5.97 -5.66
N VAL A 186 -0.81 -5.02 -6.25
CA VAL A 186 -2.13 -5.27 -6.82
C VAL A 186 -2.17 -4.74 -8.25
N ASP A 187 -2.66 -5.58 -9.16
CA ASP A 187 -3.05 -5.22 -10.53
C ASP A 187 -4.39 -5.88 -10.85
N ASP A 188 -5.22 -5.24 -11.65
CA ASP A 188 -6.65 -5.53 -11.84
C ASP A 188 -7.07 -7.02 -11.72
N GLY A 189 -7.59 -7.38 -10.54
CA GLY A 189 -8.08 -8.73 -10.25
C GLY A 189 -7.04 -9.74 -9.77
N VAL A 190 -5.83 -9.31 -9.43
CA VAL A 190 -4.77 -10.13 -8.86
C VAL A 190 -3.98 -9.35 -7.80
N ALA A 191 -3.69 -10.03 -6.70
CA ALA A 191 -2.81 -9.55 -5.66
C ALA A 191 -1.60 -10.49 -5.54
N TRP A 192 -0.42 -9.90 -5.40
CA TRP A 192 0.80 -10.63 -5.07
C TRP A 192 1.29 -10.24 -3.68
N ALA A 193 1.72 -11.23 -2.91
CA ALA A 193 2.26 -11.03 -1.58
C ALA A 193 3.52 -11.87 -1.35
N SER A 194 4.47 -11.31 -0.60
CA SER A 194 5.53 -12.08 0.04
C SER A 194 5.34 -12.00 1.54
N TYR A 195 5.33 -13.14 2.24
CA TYR A 195 4.94 -13.18 3.65
C TYR A 195 5.82 -14.09 4.52
N TYR A 196 6.00 -13.72 5.79
CA TYR A 196 6.64 -14.55 6.83
C TYR A 196 5.66 -15.68 7.25
N PRO A 197 6.12 -16.93 7.54
CA PRO A 197 7.49 -17.32 7.91
C PRO A 197 8.45 -17.72 6.78
N THR A 198 7.96 -18.14 5.62
CA THR A 198 8.80 -18.79 4.61
C THR A 198 9.10 -17.94 3.37
N PHE A 199 8.54 -16.73 3.29
CA PHE A 199 8.70 -15.78 2.18
C PHE A 199 8.39 -16.37 0.78
N PRO A 200 7.29 -17.13 0.61
CA PRO A 200 6.86 -17.53 -0.72
C PRO A 200 6.28 -16.31 -1.47
N LEU A 201 6.26 -16.39 -2.80
CA LEU A 201 5.49 -15.46 -3.63
C LEU A 201 4.10 -16.04 -3.83
N LEU A 202 3.13 -15.45 -3.14
CA LEU A 202 1.71 -15.71 -3.31
C LEU A 202 1.18 -14.89 -4.48
N GLU A 203 0.41 -15.53 -5.35
CA GLU A 203 -0.44 -14.93 -6.37
C GLU A 203 -1.89 -15.34 -6.06
N ALA A 204 -2.74 -14.37 -5.74
CA ALA A 204 -4.15 -14.56 -5.44
C ALA A 204 -5.01 -13.84 -6.48
N ARG A 205 -5.86 -14.57 -7.19
CA ARG A 205 -6.74 -14.04 -8.24
C ARG A 205 -8.19 -13.97 -7.77
N THR A 206 -8.95 -13.03 -8.34
CA THR A 206 -10.36 -12.81 -7.99
C THR A 206 -11.30 -13.96 -8.35
N ASN A 207 -10.88 -14.85 -9.25
CA ASN A 207 -11.56 -16.10 -9.59
C ASN A 207 -11.30 -17.24 -8.57
N GLY A 208 -10.58 -16.96 -7.48
CA GLY A 208 -10.26 -17.93 -6.44
C GLY A 208 -8.98 -18.74 -6.69
N HIS A 209 -8.34 -18.60 -7.86
CA HIS A 209 -7.07 -19.27 -8.11
C HIS A 209 -5.96 -18.68 -7.24
N VAL A 210 -5.27 -19.55 -6.50
CA VAL A 210 -4.14 -19.23 -5.65
C VAL A 210 -2.93 -20.03 -6.11
N ARG A 211 -1.79 -19.37 -6.25
CA ARG A 211 -0.52 -20.01 -6.59
C ARG A 211 0.58 -19.52 -5.68
N LEU A 212 1.40 -20.45 -5.22
CA LEU A 212 2.58 -20.17 -4.41
C LEU A 212 3.83 -20.56 -5.19
N ARG A 213 4.83 -19.68 -5.15
CA ARG A 213 6.14 -19.91 -5.75
C ARG A 213 7.23 -19.75 -4.71
N LYS A 214 8.27 -20.59 -4.78
CA LYS A 214 9.51 -20.36 -4.03
C LYS A 214 10.18 -19.08 -4.51
N THR A 215 10.85 -18.36 -3.62
CA THR A 215 11.59 -17.16 -3.97
C THR A 215 12.99 -17.20 -3.33
N PRO A 216 14.02 -16.64 -3.98
CA PRO A 216 15.33 -16.49 -3.39
C PRO A 216 15.42 -15.28 -2.45
N VAL A 217 14.33 -14.53 -2.26
CA VAL A 217 14.33 -13.24 -1.58
C VAL A 217 13.63 -13.35 -0.24
N VAL A 218 14.41 -13.31 0.83
CA VAL A 218 13.90 -13.32 2.20
C VAL A 218 13.55 -11.88 2.61
N ALA A 219 12.31 -11.65 3.04
CA ALA A 219 11.80 -10.37 3.53
C ALA A 219 11.96 -9.18 2.55
N PRO A 220 11.44 -9.27 1.30
CA PRO A 220 11.43 -8.12 0.39
C PRO A 220 10.59 -6.97 0.97
N ALA A 221 10.99 -5.73 0.72
CA ALA A 221 10.28 -4.53 1.14
C ALA A 221 9.20 -4.07 0.13
N GLY A 222 9.28 -4.50 -1.13
CA GLY A 222 8.34 -4.13 -2.18
C GLY A 222 8.53 -4.95 -3.45
N MET A 223 7.55 -4.94 -4.34
CA MET A 223 7.63 -5.67 -5.60
C MET A 223 6.85 -5.02 -6.76
N ALA A 224 7.33 -5.22 -7.99
CA ALA A 224 6.64 -4.93 -9.24
C ALA A 224 6.54 -6.20 -10.09
N VAL A 225 5.39 -6.43 -10.73
CA VAL A 225 5.07 -7.65 -11.48
C VAL A 225 4.55 -7.32 -12.87
N HIS A 226 5.07 -7.97 -13.91
CA HIS A 226 4.64 -7.78 -15.29
C HIS A 226 4.84 -9.06 -16.10
N GLY A 227 3.74 -9.68 -16.50
CA GLY A 227 3.78 -11.00 -17.14
C GLY A 227 4.46 -12.02 -16.24
N GLU A 228 5.52 -12.65 -16.76
CA GLU A 228 6.33 -13.63 -16.03
C GLU A 228 7.53 -12.99 -15.31
N GLU A 229 7.68 -11.67 -15.32
CA GLU A 229 8.77 -10.99 -14.62
C GLU A 229 8.30 -10.37 -13.30
N ILE A 230 9.16 -10.47 -12.30
CA ILE A 230 9.01 -9.79 -11.02
C ILE A 230 10.32 -9.11 -10.63
N VAL A 231 10.22 -7.88 -10.13
CA VAL A 231 11.32 -7.21 -9.43
C VAL A 231 10.95 -7.08 -7.98
N MET A 232 11.83 -7.57 -7.10
CA MET A 232 11.71 -7.43 -5.65
C MET A 232 12.77 -6.44 -5.15
N LEU A 233 12.33 -5.50 -4.32
CA LEU A 233 13.20 -4.54 -3.65
C LEU A 233 13.48 -5.00 -2.22
N GLY A 234 14.74 -4.95 -1.84
CA GLY A 234 15.22 -5.22 -0.51
C GLY A 234 15.48 -6.71 -0.27
N GLY A 235 15.25 -7.15 0.97
CA GLY A 235 15.51 -8.52 1.39
C GLY A 235 16.97 -8.79 1.72
N ASN A 236 17.23 -9.91 2.39
CA ASN A 236 18.58 -10.35 2.79
C ASN A 236 19.38 -9.26 3.54
N ARG A 237 18.69 -8.47 4.39
CA ARG A 237 19.24 -7.32 5.15
C ARG A 237 19.80 -6.17 4.29
N GLN A 238 19.54 -6.15 2.99
CA GLN A 238 19.92 -5.07 2.08
C GLN A 238 18.66 -4.31 1.66
N ARG A 239 18.63 -2.99 1.84
CA ARG A 239 17.40 -2.18 1.59
C ARG A 239 17.26 -1.70 0.15
N ASP A 240 18.37 -1.49 -0.53
CA ASP A 240 18.46 -0.92 -1.87
C ASP A 240 18.74 -1.97 -2.96
N LEU A 241 18.84 -3.26 -2.59
CA LEU A 241 19.03 -4.35 -3.53
C LEU A 241 17.77 -4.56 -4.36
N LEU A 242 17.92 -4.64 -5.68
CA LEU A 242 16.88 -5.02 -6.61
C LEU A 242 17.22 -6.39 -7.18
N LEU A 243 16.30 -7.33 -7.02
CA LEU A 243 16.39 -8.67 -7.59
C LEU A 243 15.32 -8.80 -8.66
N ARG A 244 15.75 -8.93 -9.91
CA ARG A 244 14.86 -9.24 -11.03
C ARG A 244 14.82 -10.75 -11.22
N CYS A 245 13.62 -11.32 -11.20
CA CYS A 245 13.39 -12.75 -11.34
C CYS A 245 12.41 -13.05 -12.48
N ARG A 246 12.57 -14.22 -13.10
CA ARG A 246 11.58 -14.84 -13.98
C ARG A 246 10.75 -15.82 -13.17
N MET A 247 9.43 -15.70 -13.22
CA MET A 247 8.52 -16.64 -12.59
C MET A 247 8.28 -17.84 -13.51
N THR A 248 8.40 -19.03 -12.93
CA THR A 248 7.91 -20.29 -13.52
C THR A 248 6.59 -20.67 -12.85
N ASP A 249 6.10 -21.89 -13.01
CA ASP A 249 4.93 -22.35 -12.25
C ASP A 249 5.21 -22.53 -10.75
N HIS A 250 6.45 -22.79 -10.36
CA HIS A 250 6.81 -23.23 -9.01
C HIS A 250 7.77 -22.30 -8.27
N GLU A 251 8.47 -21.41 -8.97
CA GLU A 251 9.49 -20.56 -8.36
C GLU A 251 9.71 -19.25 -9.13
N ALA A 252 10.40 -18.30 -8.48
CA ALA A 252 10.95 -17.11 -9.11
C ALA A 252 12.48 -17.24 -9.22
N LEU A 253 12.99 -17.42 -10.43
CA LEU A 253 14.41 -17.62 -10.72
C LEU A 253 15.12 -16.27 -10.89
N LEU A 254 16.16 -16.02 -10.09
CA LEU A 254 16.96 -14.80 -10.18
C LEU A 254 17.62 -14.67 -11.57
N ILE A 255 17.43 -13.53 -12.22
CA ILE A 255 18.05 -13.18 -13.50
C ILE A 255 19.16 -12.15 -13.29
N GLU A 256 18.91 -11.13 -12.48
CA GLU A 256 19.80 -9.97 -12.36
C GLU A 256 19.68 -9.30 -10.99
N GLU A 257 20.81 -8.78 -10.51
CA GLU A 257 20.90 -7.91 -9.34
C GLU A 257 21.34 -6.49 -9.70
N ALA A 258 20.70 -5.50 -9.06
CA ALA A 258 21.06 -4.10 -9.17
C ALA A 258 20.90 -3.36 -7.83
N ARG A 259 21.40 -2.13 -7.73
CA ARG A 259 21.06 -1.20 -6.63
C ARG A 259 20.12 -0.13 -7.12
N LEU A 260 19.02 0.07 -6.40
CA LEU A 260 18.13 1.20 -6.59
C LEU A 260 18.78 2.46 -6.00
N THR A 261 18.70 3.57 -6.72
CA THR A 261 19.14 4.89 -6.23
C THR A 261 18.06 5.95 -6.43
N PHE A 262 18.16 7.05 -5.70
CA PHE A 262 17.43 8.27 -6.06
C PHE A 262 17.90 8.81 -7.42
N PRO A 263 17.13 9.73 -8.05
CA PRO A 263 17.49 10.29 -9.36
C PRO A 263 18.88 10.94 -9.39
N ASN A 264 19.32 11.54 -8.28
CA ASN A 264 20.64 12.14 -8.12
C ASN A 264 21.77 11.13 -7.84
N GLY A 265 21.49 9.82 -7.94
CA GLY A 265 22.44 8.74 -7.66
C GLY A 265 22.65 8.44 -6.16
N ALA A 266 21.97 9.15 -5.25
CA ALA A 266 22.09 8.90 -3.82
C ALA A 266 21.51 7.51 -3.45
N PRO A 267 22.13 6.78 -2.50
CA PRO A 267 21.65 5.47 -2.08
C PRO A 267 20.32 5.55 -1.31
N LEU A 268 19.48 4.51 -1.43
CA LEU A 268 18.24 4.37 -0.66
C LEU A 268 18.53 3.92 0.78
N LYS A 269 18.94 4.86 1.64
CA LYS A 269 19.19 4.58 3.07
C LYS A 269 17.89 4.43 3.88
N GLN A 270 16.91 5.27 3.59
CA GLN A 270 15.62 5.31 4.27
C GLN A 270 14.52 5.66 3.26
N TYR A 271 13.47 4.86 3.23
CA TYR A 271 12.26 5.09 2.45
C TYR A 271 11.05 4.58 3.25
N ALA A 272 9.89 5.17 3.00
CA ALA A 272 8.64 4.62 3.52
C ALA A 272 8.25 3.38 2.69
N ARG A 273 7.37 2.55 3.25
CA ARG A 273 6.91 1.31 2.62
C ARG A 273 6.54 1.52 1.13
N PRO A 274 7.16 0.78 0.20
CA PRO A 274 6.85 0.85 -1.23
C PRO A 274 5.41 0.43 -1.55
N VAL A 275 4.90 0.91 -2.68
CA VAL A 275 3.57 0.56 -3.21
C VAL A 275 3.75 -0.11 -4.57
N GLY A 276 3.36 -1.38 -4.69
CA GLY A 276 3.41 -2.14 -5.94
C GLY A 276 2.10 -2.06 -6.73
N ARG A 277 2.15 -1.59 -7.98
CA ARG A 277 0.98 -1.54 -8.89
C ARG A 277 1.33 -2.16 -10.23
N GLY A 278 1.03 -3.44 -10.40
CA GLY A 278 1.45 -4.21 -11.57
C GLY A 278 2.94 -3.98 -11.83
N ARG A 279 3.27 -3.49 -13.03
CA ARG A 279 4.66 -3.26 -13.46
C ARG A 279 5.41 -2.14 -12.73
N HIS A 280 4.74 -1.37 -11.87
CA HIS A 280 5.35 -0.21 -11.22
C HIS A 280 5.58 -0.45 -9.73
N LEU A 281 6.74 0.00 -9.25
CA LEU A 281 7.05 0.13 -7.84
C LEU A 281 7.21 1.60 -7.49
N TYR A 282 6.33 2.11 -6.63
CA TYR A 282 6.36 3.49 -6.15
C TYR A 282 7.01 3.58 -4.79
N LEU A 283 7.86 4.60 -4.63
CA LEU A 283 8.60 4.84 -3.40
C LEU A 283 8.53 6.32 -3.02
N ARG A 284 8.67 6.57 -1.73
CA ARG A 284 8.90 7.91 -1.19
C ARG A 284 9.99 7.87 -0.14
N GLY A 285 10.76 8.95 -0.06
CA GLY A 285 11.76 9.13 0.98
C GLY A 285 11.13 9.45 2.33
N SER A 286 11.85 10.23 3.14
CA SER A 286 11.36 10.75 4.42
C SER A 286 10.18 11.71 4.28
N SER A 287 10.12 12.46 3.17
CA SER A 287 9.03 13.39 2.87
C SER A 287 7.82 12.65 2.30
N PRO A 288 6.60 12.88 2.81
CA PRO A 288 5.38 12.35 2.21
C PRO A 288 4.98 13.06 0.91
N ARG A 289 5.68 14.14 0.52
CA ARG A 289 5.28 15.02 -0.58
C ARG A 289 5.70 14.53 -1.97
N GLN A 290 6.75 13.73 -2.04
CA GLN A 290 7.36 13.32 -3.31
C GLN A 290 7.26 11.81 -3.47
N TRP A 291 6.65 11.39 -4.56
CA TRP A 291 6.67 10.03 -5.06
C TRP A 291 7.68 9.88 -6.19
N TYR A 292 8.34 8.74 -6.19
CA TYR A 292 9.22 8.25 -7.24
C TYR A 292 8.72 6.90 -7.74
N VAL A 293 9.14 6.52 -8.94
CA VAL A 293 8.73 5.26 -9.56
C VAL A 293 9.91 4.57 -10.23
N MET A 294 9.88 3.24 -10.19
CA MET A 294 10.61 2.35 -11.08
C MET A 294 9.60 1.41 -11.74
N GLY A 295 9.86 1.03 -12.99
CA GLY A 295 8.99 0.12 -13.74
C GLY A 295 9.81 -0.99 -14.39
N ILE A 296 9.11 -2.06 -14.76
CA ILE A 296 9.63 -3.23 -15.47
C ILE A 296 8.99 -3.40 -16.84
#